data_AF-A0A9D5KKY4-F1
#
_entry.id   AF-A0A9D5KKY4-F1
#
_cell.length_a   1.000
_cell.length_b   1.000
_cell.length_c   1.000
_cell.angle_alpha   90.00
_cell.angle_beta   90.00
_cell.angle_gamma   90.00
#
_symmetry.space_group_name_H-M   'P 1'
#
loop_
_entity.id
_entity.type
_entity.pdbx_description
1 polymer ?
#
loop_
_entity_poly.entity_id
_entity_poly.type
_entity_poly.pdbx_seq_one_letter_code
_entity_poly.pdbx_strand_id
1 'polypeptide(L)'
;AQKMACSPDLIAQYDDYCPLNKSEYYFLNNRVRKFTYYGLKHLQSTIENRLPFFDNRLIEYLYALPDELRYQSFIYKKVLLSFFPDFFQSIPWKTTSMPITYPRIVRLLNYGYCGIMKFSKNLFKGTVDHRSTHKDYTDYANWIRTNPACKLITDLLKDSHALYPNYIPKHTLLSQLDLHMSGRTDYTHDLMTAVTFELWLQQVYEGKYREGIS
;
A
#
# COMPACT_ATOMS: atom_id res chain seq x y z
N ALA A 1 -27.55 23.07 -10.92
CA ALA A 1 -26.61 22.35 -10.03
C ALA A 1 -26.98 22.66 -8.58
N GLN A 2 -27.71 21.77 -7.92
CA GLN A 2 -28.13 21.94 -6.53
C GLN A 2 -26.89 21.75 -5.65
N LYS A 3 -26.40 22.84 -5.03
CA LYS A 3 -25.31 22.76 -4.04
C LYS A 3 -25.79 21.82 -2.94
N MET A 4 -25.08 20.73 -2.70
CA MET A 4 -25.24 19.93 -1.49
C MET A 4 -24.95 20.87 -0.32
N ALA A 5 -26.00 21.41 0.30
CA ALA A 5 -25.90 22.21 1.51
C ALA A 5 -25.62 21.25 2.67
N CYS A 6 -24.36 20.85 2.85
CA CYS A 6 -23.93 20.25 4.10
C CYS A 6 -24.03 21.35 5.16
N SER A 7 -24.82 21.15 6.22
CA SER A 7 -24.91 22.12 7.31
C SER A 7 -23.51 22.34 7.91
N PRO A 8 -23.04 23.59 8.08
CA PRO A 8 -21.78 23.88 8.74
C PRO A 8 -21.67 23.24 10.14
N ASP A 9 -22.80 23.06 10.81
CA ASP A 9 -22.89 22.46 12.14
C ASP A 9 -22.44 20.99 12.16
N LEU A 10 -22.56 20.27 11.04
CA LEU A 10 -22.07 18.89 10.91
C LEU A 10 -20.54 18.80 10.87
N ILE A 11 -19.85 19.89 10.53
CA ILE A 11 -18.39 19.98 10.60
C ILE A 11 -17.96 20.33 12.04
N ALA A 12 -18.77 21.13 12.75
CA ALA A 12 -18.51 21.55 14.13
C ALA A 12 -18.56 20.40 15.15
N GLN A 13 -19.38 19.37 14.91
CA GLN A 13 -19.46 18.17 15.77
C GLN A 13 -18.14 17.38 15.87
N TYR A 14 -17.19 17.64 14.99
CA TYR A 14 -15.92 16.92 14.96
C TYR A 14 -15.01 17.23 16.16
N ASP A 15 -15.02 18.49 16.61
CA ASP A 15 -14.20 18.94 17.73
C ASP A 15 -14.62 18.26 19.05
N ASP A 16 -15.86 17.79 19.15
CA ASP A 16 -16.37 17.06 20.33
C ASP A 16 -15.70 15.69 20.52
N TYR A 17 -15.20 15.06 19.44
CA TYR A 17 -14.57 13.75 19.49
C TYR A 17 -13.04 13.82 19.59
N CYS A 18 -12.44 14.98 19.28
CA CYS A 18 -10.98 15.18 19.35
C CYS A 18 -10.38 14.98 20.76
N PRO A 19 -11.06 15.39 21.85
CA PRO A 19 -10.61 15.13 23.22
C PRO A 19 -10.79 13.68 23.66
N LEU A 20 -11.59 12.87 22.95
CA LEU A 20 -11.76 11.47 23.32
C LEU A 20 -10.44 10.75 23.09
N ASN A 21 -9.83 10.26 24.16
CA ASN A 21 -8.65 9.38 24.09
C ASN A 21 -9.04 7.99 23.56
N LYS A 22 -9.53 7.94 22.32
CA LYS A 22 -10.05 6.76 21.64
C LYS A 22 -9.27 6.56 20.35
N SER A 23 -8.78 5.33 20.16
CA SER A 23 -8.04 4.96 18.94
C SER A 23 -8.85 5.14 17.65
N GLU A 24 -10.18 5.04 17.73
CA GLU A 24 -11.06 5.10 16.56
C GLU A 24 -11.10 6.47 15.90
N TYR A 25 -11.07 7.53 16.72
CA TYR A 25 -11.08 8.87 16.20
C TYR A 25 -9.85 9.11 15.30
N TYR A 26 -8.67 8.71 15.77
CA TYR A 26 -7.45 8.80 14.97
C TYR A 26 -7.51 7.94 13.70
N PHE A 27 -8.03 6.72 13.81
CA PHE A 27 -8.13 5.77 12.70
C PHE A 27 -9.10 6.25 11.61
N LEU A 28 -10.31 6.67 11.99
CA LEU A 28 -11.32 7.14 11.04
C LEU A 28 -10.84 8.38 10.28
N ASN A 29 -10.19 9.30 10.97
CA ASN A 29 -9.80 10.57 10.37
C ASN A 29 -8.55 10.54 9.51
N ASN A 30 -7.56 9.75 9.92
CA ASN A 30 -6.32 9.67 9.17
C ASN A 30 -6.37 8.61 8.09
N ARG A 31 -6.96 7.45 8.38
CA ARG A 31 -6.99 6.34 7.43
C ARG A 31 -8.29 6.27 6.66
N VAL A 32 -9.43 6.15 7.34
CA VAL A 32 -10.69 5.84 6.65
C VAL A 32 -11.12 6.99 5.75
N ARG A 33 -11.10 8.23 6.25
CA ARG A 33 -11.45 9.43 5.47
C ARG A 33 -10.51 9.66 4.28
N LYS A 34 -9.19 9.58 4.49
CA LYS A 34 -8.19 9.92 3.46
C LYS A 34 -7.96 8.79 2.46
N PHE A 35 -7.96 7.53 2.90
CA PHE A 35 -7.63 6.39 2.06
C PHE A 35 -8.87 5.64 1.58
N THR A 36 -9.72 5.18 2.50
CA THR A 36 -10.88 4.33 2.16
C THR A 36 -11.98 5.11 1.45
N TYR A 37 -12.38 6.26 2.00
CA TYR A 37 -13.49 7.05 1.48
C TYR A 37 -13.12 7.84 0.23
N TYR A 38 -11.89 8.36 0.15
CA TYR A 38 -11.49 9.21 -0.97
C TYR A 38 -11.51 8.46 -2.32
N GLY A 39 -11.07 7.20 -2.35
CA GLY A 39 -11.18 6.36 -3.54
C GLY A 39 -12.64 6.13 -3.97
N LEU A 40 -13.53 5.88 -3.00
CA LEU A 40 -14.96 5.70 -3.25
C LEU A 40 -15.65 6.99 -3.71
N LYS A 41 -15.24 8.15 -3.16
CA LYS A 41 -15.73 9.47 -3.58
C LYS A 41 -15.39 9.74 -5.05
N HIS A 42 -14.21 9.32 -5.51
CA HIS A 42 -13.87 9.41 -6.92
C HIS A 42 -14.77 8.51 -7.79
N LEU A 43 -14.99 7.26 -7.37
CA LEU A 43 -15.90 6.34 -8.07
C LEU A 43 -17.36 6.83 -8.07
N GLN A 44 -17.75 7.66 -7.10
CA GLN A 44 -19.11 8.18 -6.99
C GLN A 44 -19.54 9.07 -8.16
N SER A 45 -18.60 9.60 -8.95
CA SER A 45 -18.95 10.30 -10.19
C SER A 45 -19.60 9.38 -11.23
N THR A 46 -19.34 8.08 -11.14
CA THR A 46 -19.71 7.08 -12.14
C THR A 46 -20.74 6.09 -11.60
N ILE A 47 -20.62 5.69 -10.33
CA ILE A 47 -21.47 4.67 -9.70
C ILE A 47 -21.91 5.16 -8.32
N GLU A 48 -23.21 5.06 -8.01
CA GLU A 48 -23.70 5.34 -6.66
C GLU A 48 -23.18 4.26 -5.68
N ASN A 49 -22.35 4.68 -4.73
CA ASN A 49 -21.81 3.80 -3.70
C ASN A 49 -22.66 3.89 -2.43
N ARG A 50 -23.07 2.74 -1.88
CA ARG A 50 -23.75 2.66 -0.57
C ARG A 50 -22.85 2.00 0.46
N LEU A 51 -22.71 2.68 1.60
CA LEU A 51 -21.80 2.28 2.68
C LEU A 51 -22.60 2.09 3.98
N PRO A 52 -23.33 0.98 4.15
CA PRO A 52 -24.20 0.78 5.31
C PRO A 52 -23.43 0.78 6.65
N PHE A 53 -22.14 0.43 6.64
CA PHE A 53 -21.28 0.47 7.83
C PHE A 53 -20.73 1.87 8.16
N PHE A 54 -21.03 2.88 7.33
CA PHE A 54 -20.70 4.29 7.56
C PHE A 54 -21.92 5.09 8.05
N ASP A 55 -22.95 4.40 8.55
CA ASP A 55 -24.08 5.05 9.19
C ASP A 55 -23.64 5.82 10.45
N ASN A 56 -24.10 7.07 10.58
CA ASN A 56 -23.69 7.95 11.68
C ASN A 56 -23.98 7.33 13.06
N ARG A 57 -25.14 6.68 13.23
CA ARG A 57 -25.53 6.08 14.51
C ARG A 57 -24.66 4.89 14.84
N LEU A 58 -24.25 4.12 13.82
CA LEU A 58 -23.30 3.02 14.02
C LEU A 58 -21.92 3.55 14.42
N ILE A 59 -21.42 4.61 13.80
CA ILE A 59 -20.14 5.22 14.15
C ILE A 59 -20.17 5.80 15.57
N GLU A 60 -21.24 6.53 15.93
CA GLU A 60 -21.45 7.04 17.29
C GLU A 60 -21.48 5.90 18.33
N TYR A 61 -22.16 4.81 18.02
CA TYR A 61 -22.16 3.62 18.87
C TYR A 61 -20.75 3.02 19.02
N LEU A 62 -19.95 2.98 17.95
CA LEU A 62 -18.56 2.52 18.01
C LEU A 62 -17.68 3.41 18.89
N TYR A 63 -17.90 4.73 18.91
CA TYR A 63 -17.21 5.65 19.81
C TYR A 63 -17.56 5.42 21.29
N ALA A 64 -18.79 5.00 21.58
CA ALA A 64 -19.22 4.64 22.93
C ALA A 64 -18.58 3.34 23.45
N LEU A 65 -18.07 2.47 22.56
CA LEU A 65 -17.48 1.20 22.96
C LEU A 65 -16.09 1.36 23.62
N PRO A 66 -15.73 0.49 24.58
CA PRO A 66 -14.36 0.29 25.01
C PRO A 66 -13.45 -0.18 23.85
N ASP A 67 -12.21 0.29 23.83
CA ASP A 67 -11.26 -0.01 22.76
C ASP A 67 -10.85 -1.49 22.78
N GLU A 68 -10.87 -2.13 23.94
CA GLU A 68 -10.55 -3.54 24.15
C GLU A 68 -11.51 -4.46 23.38
N LEU A 69 -12.80 -4.07 23.27
CA LEU A 69 -13.79 -4.83 22.51
C LEU A 69 -13.53 -4.76 21.01
N ARG A 70 -12.85 -3.71 20.54
CA ARG A 70 -12.57 -3.49 19.11
C ARG A 70 -11.18 -3.99 18.72
N TYR A 71 -10.30 -4.20 19.69
CA TYR A 71 -8.97 -4.75 19.48
C TYR A 71 -9.00 -6.04 18.64
N GLN A 72 -8.16 -6.09 17.60
CA GLN A 72 -8.09 -7.20 16.63
C GLN A 72 -9.45 -7.62 16.04
N SER A 73 -10.37 -6.66 15.91
CA SER A 73 -11.73 -6.87 15.40
C SER A 73 -12.54 -7.88 16.24
N PHE A 74 -12.30 -7.94 17.56
CA PHE A 74 -12.93 -8.93 18.44
C PHE A 74 -14.47 -8.89 18.39
N ILE A 75 -15.07 -7.74 18.68
CA ILE A 75 -16.53 -7.59 18.65
C ILE A 75 -17.10 -7.82 17.26
N TYR A 76 -16.39 -7.36 16.22
CA TYR A 76 -16.82 -7.55 14.83
C TYR A 76 -16.88 -9.03 14.45
N LYS A 77 -15.84 -9.80 14.78
CA LYS A 77 -15.82 -11.26 14.57
C LYS A 77 -16.96 -11.97 15.30
N LYS A 78 -17.25 -11.55 16.54
CA LYS A 78 -18.39 -12.08 17.31
C LYS A 78 -19.72 -11.78 16.63
N VAL A 79 -19.96 -10.52 16.25
CA VAL A 79 -21.18 -10.10 15.54
C VAL A 79 -21.37 -10.90 14.25
N LEU A 80 -20.31 -11.05 13.44
CA LEU A 80 -20.39 -11.82 12.20
C LEU A 80 -20.78 -13.29 12.44
N LEU A 81 -20.19 -13.95 13.44
CA LEU A 81 -20.53 -15.34 13.77
C LEU A 81 -21.91 -15.47 14.43
N SER A 82 -22.37 -14.46 15.18
CA SER A 82 -23.68 -14.47 15.82
C SER A 82 -24.82 -14.27 14.84
N PHE A 83 -24.69 -13.31 13.91
CA PHE A 83 -25.76 -12.97 12.96
C PHE A 83 -25.67 -13.73 11.64
N PHE A 84 -24.47 -14.08 11.20
CA PHE A 84 -24.22 -14.72 9.90
C PHE A 84 -23.29 -15.94 10.02
N PRO A 85 -23.61 -16.91 10.91
CA PRO A 85 -22.76 -18.08 11.15
C PRO A 85 -22.46 -18.85 9.85
N ASP A 86 -23.48 -19.11 9.04
CA ASP A 86 -23.36 -19.96 7.84
C ASP A 86 -22.37 -19.40 6.82
N PHE A 87 -22.21 -18.08 6.76
CA PHE A 87 -21.26 -17.42 5.89
C PHE A 87 -19.86 -17.38 6.51
N PHE A 88 -19.72 -16.93 7.75
CA PHE A 88 -18.42 -16.58 8.31
C PHE A 88 -17.70 -17.71 9.04
N GLN A 89 -18.34 -18.87 9.23
CA GLN A 89 -17.69 -20.04 9.85
C GLN A 89 -16.59 -20.65 8.98
N SER A 90 -16.71 -20.57 7.65
CA SER A 90 -15.78 -21.21 6.69
C SER A 90 -14.94 -20.22 5.89
N ILE A 91 -15.35 -18.94 5.81
CA ILE A 91 -14.62 -17.93 5.04
C ILE A 91 -13.27 -17.61 5.70
N PRO A 92 -12.15 -17.75 4.98
CA PRO A 92 -10.83 -17.39 5.49
C PRO A 92 -10.71 -15.88 5.77
N TRP A 93 -10.24 -15.53 6.97
CA TRP A 93 -9.98 -14.15 7.34
C TRP A 93 -8.74 -13.62 6.63
N LYS A 94 -8.81 -12.43 6.00
CA LYS A 94 -7.73 -11.87 5.17
C LYS A 94 -6.34 -11.89 5.81
N THR A 95 -6.24 -11.60 7.11
CA THR A 95 -4.95 -11.51 7.80
C THR A 95 -4.37 -12.88 8.17
N THR A 96 -5.23 -13.85 8.50
CA THR A 96 -4.79 -15.16 9.01
C THR A 96 -4.94 -16.28 7.98
N SER A 97 -5.61 -16.00 6.85
CA SER A 97 -6.05 -16.97 5.85
C SER A 97 -6.78 -18.17 6.47
N MET A 98 -7.47 -17.95 7.59
CA MET A 98 -8.17 -18.98 8.34
C MET A 98 -9.55 -18.52 8.75
N PRO A 99 -10.53 -19.43 8.84
CA PRO A 99 -11.86 -19.08 9.33
C PRO A 99 -11.83 -18.58 10.78
N ILE A 100 -12.80 -17.73 11.12
CA ILE A 100 -12.88 -17.09 12.45
C ILE A 100 -13.03 -18.13 13.56
N THR A 101 -13.74 -19.23 13.28
CA THR A 101 -14.06 -20.31 14.22
C THR A 101 -12.85 -21.17 14.59
N TYR A 102 -11.73 -21.08 13.86
CA TYR A 102 -10.60 -21.98 14.06
C TYR A 102 -10.00 -21.83 15.48
N PRO A 103 -9.75 -22.95 16.19
CA PRO A 103 -9.13 -22.92 17.50
C PRO A 103 -7.77 -22.23 17.48
N ARG A 104 -7.45 -21.53 18.58
CA ARG A 104 -6.16 -20.80 18.71
C ARG A 104 -4.95 -21.71 18.50
N ILE A 105 -5.03 -22.98 18.89
CA ILE A 105 -3.95 -23.96 18.74
C ILE A 105 -3.67 -24.29 17.27
N VAL A 106 -4.72 -24.51 16.47
CA VAL A 106 -4.59 -24.75 15.02
C VAL A 106 -3.99 -23.53 14.32
N ARG A 107 -4.38 -22.34 14.77
CA ARG A 107 -3.82 -21.07 14.29
C ARG A 107 -2.32 -20.95 14.60
N LEU A 108 -1.90 -21.29 15.82
CA LEU A 108 -0.48 -21.31 16.21
C LEU A 108 0.32 -22.34 15.41
N LEU A 109 -0.23 -23.54 15.22
CA LEU A 109 0.39 -24.59 14.42
C LEU A 109 0.57 -24.15 12.97
N ASN A 110 -0.40 -23.47 12.37
CA ASN A 110 -0.24 -22.97 11.00
C ASN A 110 0.71 -21.78 10.91
N TYR A 111 0.79 -20.92 11.93
CA TYR A 111 1.87 -19.91 11.96
C TYR A 111 3.25 -20.58 12.00
N GLY A 112 3.39 -21.65 12.80
CA GLY A 112 4.58 -22.49 12.81
C GLY A 112 4.85 -23.13 11.45
N TYR A 113 3.84 -23.74 10.84
CA TYR A 113 3.94 -24.37 9.52
C TYR A 113 4.29 -23.36 8.42
N CYS A 114 3.64 -22.19 8.38
CA CYS A 114 4.00 -21.10 7.47
C CYS A 114 5.43 -20.59 7.74
N GLY A 115 5.87 -20.53 9.00
CA GLY A 115 7.23 -20.19 9.38
C GLY A 115 8.25 -21.21 8.87
N ILE A 116 7.98 -22.50 9.07
CA ILE A 116 8.78 -23.62 8.57
C ILE A 116 8.82 -23.61 7.04
N MET A 117 7.69 -23.37 6.37
CA MET A 117 7.61 -23.27 4.92
C MET A 117 8.38 -22.06 4.37
N LYS A 118 8.44 -20.95 5.10
CA LYS A 118 9.30 -19.80 4.75
C LYS A 118 10.78 -20.11 4.98
N PHE A 119 11.10 -20.85 6.05
CA PHE A 119 12.47 -21.25 6.36
C PHE A 119 13.00 -22.30 5.40
N SER A 120 12.20 -23.32 5.06
CA SER A 120 12.54 -24.34 4.06
C SER A 120 12.71 -23.73 2.68
N LYS A 121 11.86 -22.77 2.28
CA LYS A 121 12.05 -21.97 1.05
C LYS A 121 13.40 -21.25 1.00
N ASN A 122 13.96 -20.84 2.15
CA ASN A 122 15.28 -20.22 2.21
C ASN A 122 16.44 -21.23 2.19
N LEU A 123 16.23 -22.46 2.69
CA LEU A 123 17.23 -23.53 2.62
C LEU A 123 17.35 -24.16 1.21
N PHE A 124 16.24 -24.22 0.46
CA PHE A 124 16.22 -24.73 -0.92
C PHE A 124 16.57 -23.68 -1.99
N LYS A 125 16.95 -22.45 -1.61
CA LYS A 125 17.42 -21.40 -2.53
C LYS A 125 18.72 -21.75 -3.27
N GLY A 126 19.45 -22.78 -2.84
CA GLY A 126 20.76 -23.14 -3.41
C GLY A 126 20.76 -24.19 -4.52
N THR A 127 19.66 -24.94 -4.73
CA THR A 127 19.69 -26.14 -5.61
C THR A 127 18.69 -26.11 -6.75
N VAL A 128 17.66 -25.26 -6.70
CA VAL A 128 16.72 -25.03 -7.80
C VAL A 128 16.45 -23.54 -7.81
N ASP A 129 16.66 -22.87 -8.95
CA ASP A 129 16.35 -21.45 -9.17
C ASP A 129 14.83 -21.23 -9.13
N HIS A 130 14.24 -21.44 -7.96
CA HIS A 130 12.87 -21.05 -7.68
C HIS A 130 12.91 -19.59 -7.25
N ARG A 131 13.19 -18.72 -8.23
CA ARG A 131 12.92 -17.29 -8.13
C ARG A 131 11.55 -17.16 -7.50
N SER A 132 11.52 -16.55 -6.33
CA SER A 132 10.29 -16.11 -5.70
C SER A 132 9.56 -15.24 -6.71
N THR A 133 8.69 -15.85 -7.51
CA THR A 133 7.71 -15.19 -8.34
C THR A 133 6.62 -14.66 -7.41
N HIS A 134 7.00 -13.74 -6.54
CA HIS A 134 6.13 -12.59 -6.37
C HIS A 134 6.04 -12.00 -7.78
N LYS A 135 5.04 -12.45 -8.54
CA LYS A 135 4.59 -11.72 -9.72
C LYS A 135 4.09 -10.41 -9.15
N ASP A 136 4.98 -9.44 -9.02
CA ASP A 136 4.55 -8.06 -8.94
C ASP A 136 3.56 -7.85 -10.07
N TYR A 137 2.50 -7.11 -9.80
CA TYR A 137 1.48 -6.80 -10.82
C TYR A 137 2.13 -6.21 -12.09
N THR A 138 3.34 -5.67 -11.96
CA THR A 138 4.16 -5.03 -12.98
C THR A 138 5.55 -5.67 -13.08
N ASP A 139 5.98 -6.01 -14.29
CA ASP A 139 7.32 -6.54 -14.59
C ASP A 139 8.31 -5.39 -14.86
N TYR A 140 8.57 -4.59 -13.82
CA TYR A 140 9.42 -3.40 -13.94
C TYR A 140 10.83 -3.74 -14.44
N ALA A 141 11.40 -4.85 -13.99
CA ALA A 141 12.73 -5.28 -14.38
C ALA A 141 12.81 -5.52 -15.89
N ASN A 142 11.77 -6.08 -16.50
CA ASN A 142 11.72 -6.25 -17.95
C ASN A 142 11.39 -4.95 -18.69
N TRP A 143 10.51 -4.12 -18.14
CA TRP A 143 10.20 -2.80 -18.71
C TRP A 143 11.45 -1.93 -18.83
N ILE A 144 12.31 -1.90 -17.81
CA ILE A 144 13.57 -1.15 -17.84
C ILE A 144 14.55 -1.70 -18.88
N ARG A 145 14.56 -3.02 -19.12
CA ARG A 145 15.45 -3.66 -20.12
C ARG A 145 14.98 -3.51 -21.56
N THR A 146 13.72 -3.14 -21.75
CA THR A 146 13.09 -3.07 -23.08
C THR A 146 12.96 -1.63 -23.56
N ASN A 147 13.02 -1.44 -24.88
CA ASN A 147 12.77 -0.12 -25.48
C ASN A 147 11.28 0.24 -25.39
N PRO A 148 10.93 1.53 -25.23
CA PRO A 148 11.81 2.71 -25.23
C PRO A 148 12.46 3.05 -23.88
N ALA A 149 12.02 2.41 -22.78
CA ALA A 149 12.46 2.75 -21.44
C ALA A 149 13.96 2.53 -21.22
N CYS A 150 14.51 1.41 -21.74
CA CYS A 150 15.94 1.11 -21.68
C CYS A 150 16.81 2.23 -22.22
N LYS A 151 16.47 2.72 -23.42
CA LYS A 151 17.17 3.84 -24.05
C LYS A 151 17.03 5.11 -23.22
N LEU A 152 15.81 5.47 -22.82
CA LEU A 152 15.57 6.67 -22.00
C LEU A 152 16.40 6.68 -20.72
N ILE A 153 16.36 5.58 -19.96
CA ILE A 153 17.07 5.44 -18.69
C ILE A 153 18.58 5.48 -18.90
N THR A 154 19.07 4.77 -19.92
CA THR A 154 20.50 4.74 -20.24
C THR A 154 21.01 6.11 -20.65
N ASP A 155 20.27 6.82 -21.51
CA ASP A 155 20.63 8.15 -22.00
C ASP A 155 20.65 9.15 -20.83
N LEU A 156 19.62 9.14 -19.97
CA LEU A 156 19.52 10.02 -18.80
C LEU A 156 20.66 9.78 -17.79
N LEU A 157 20.95 8.52 -17.46
CA LEU A 157 21.97 8.20 -16.45
C LEU A 157 23.40 8.35 -16.97
N LYS A 158 23.62 8.20 -18.29
CA LYS A 158 24.95 8.36 -18.90
C LYS A 158 25.26 9.79 -19.31
N ASP A 159 24.26 10.68 -19.38
CA ASP A 159 24.44 12.09 -19.74
C ASP A 159 25.61 12.73 -18.97
N SER A 160 26.42 13.52 -19.69
CA SER A 160 27.50 14.31 -19.11
C SER A 160 26.98 15.46 -18.26
N HIS A 161 25.76 15.95 -18.55
CA HIS A 161 25.07 17.00 -17.83
C HIS A 161 24.18 16.46 -16.70
N ALA A 162 24.27 15.16 -16.38
CA ALA A 162 23.55 14.59 -15.25
C ALA A 162 24.04 15.19 -13.92
N LEU A 163 23.12 15.49 -13.02
CA LEU A 163 23.40 16.17 -11.75
C LEU A 163 23.52 15.20 -10.56
N TYR A 164 22.93 14.02 -10.65
CA TYR A 164 23.03 12.97 -9.62
C TYR A 164 24.46 12.59 -9.22
N PRO A 165 25.52 12.70 -10.08
CA PRO A 165 26.89 12.34 -9.69
C PRO A 165 27.43 13.13 -8.48
N ASN A 166 26.83 14.29 -8.16
CA ASN A 166 27.18 15.07 -6.97
C ASN A 166 26.76 14.40 -5.65
N TYR A 167 25.86 13.41 -5.71
CA TYR A 167 25.25 12.76 -4.55
C TYR A 167 25.42 11.24 -4.57
N ILE A 168 25.43 10.63 -5.76
CA ILE A 168 25.53 9.19 -5.96
C ILE A 168 26.74 8.91 -6.86
N PRO A 169 27.69 8.06 -6.45
CA PRO A 169 28.85 7.75 -7.26
C PRO A 169 28.49 7.19 -8.65
N LYS A 170 28.81 7.95 -9.71
CA LYS A 170 28.46 7.60 -11.10
C LYS A 170 28.93 6.21 -11.52
N HIS A 171 30.15 5.83 -11.17
CA HIS A 171 30.71 4.52 -11.52
C HIS A 171 29.91 3.35 -10.92
N THR A 172 29.44 3.48 -9.68
CA THR A 172 28.66 2.45 -9.00
C THR A 172 27.31 2.28 -9.69
N LEU A 173 26.62 3.39 -9.97
CA LEU A 173 25.31 3.36 -10.61
C LEU A 173 25.37 2.81 -12.05
N LEU A 174 26.39 3.18 -12.82
CA LEU A 174 26.59 2.65 -14.17
C LEU A 174 26.92 1.16 -14.16
N SER A 175 27.71 0.68 -13.18
CA SER A 175 27.94 -0.75 -13.01
C SER A 175 26.65 -1.50 -12.67
N GLN A 176 25.80 -0.94 -11.81
CA GLN A 176 24.48 -1.51 -11.49
C GLN A 176 23.57 -1.53 -12.73
N LEU A 177 23.60 -0.48 -13.54
CA LEU A 177 22.86 -0.42 -14.80
C LEU A 177 23.29 -1.55 -15.74
N ASP A 178 24.59 -1.75 -15.95
CA ASP A 178 25.11 -2.81 -16.83
C ASP A 178 24.77 -4.22 -16.30
N LEU A 179 24.86 -4.44 -14.98
CA LEU A 179 24.44 -5.70 -14.34
C LEU A 179 22.93 -5.95 -14.47
N HIS A 180 22.13 -4.89 -14.40
CA HIS A 180 20.69 -4.98 -14.59
C HIS A 180 20.33 -5.29 -16.04
N MET A 181 20.93 -4.59 -17.00
CA MET A 181 20.68 -4.77 -18.44
C MET A 181 21.12 -6.16 -18.92
N SER A 182 22.21 -6.70 -18.36
CA SER A 182 22.65 -8.07 -18.64
C SER A 182 21.80 -9.16 -17.97
N GLY A 183 20.82 -8.79 -17.14
CA GLY A 183 19.95 -9.72 -16.42
C GLY A 183 20.64 -10.49 -15.29
N ARG A 184 21.87 -10.10 -14.92
CA ARG A 184 22.66 -10.75 -13.87
C ARG A 184 22.14 -10.45 -12.47
N THR A 185 21.61 -9.24 -12.25
CA THR A 185 21.07 -8.81 -10.95
C THR A 185 19.95 -7.80 -11.16
N ASP A 186 18.95 -7.81 -10.28
CA ASP A 186 17.83 -6.87 -10.37
C ASP A 186 18.08 -5.61 -9.53
N TYR A 187 18.52 -4.53 -10.20
CA TYR A 187 18.64 -3.18 -9.62
C TYR A 187 17.46 -2.24 -9.95
N THR A 188 16.26 -2.78 -10.25
CA THR A 188 15.07 -1.98 -10.60
C THR A 188 14.84 -0.80 -9.65
N HIS A 189 14.83 -1.06 -8.34
CA HIS A 189 14.55 -0.05 -7.33
C HIS A 189 15.60 1.09 -7.34
N ASP A 190 16.88 0.73 -7.35
CA ASP A 190 17.97 1.69 -7.24
C ASP A 190 18.08 2.55 -8.51
N LEU A 191 17.94 1.92 -9.69
CA LEU A 191 17.96 2.62 -10.97
C LEU A 191 16.77 3.59 -11.10
N MET A 192 15.55 3.15 -10.78
CA MET A 192 14.38 4.02 -10.85
C MET A 192 14.42 5.15 -9.81
N THR A 193 15.03 4.91 -8.66
CA THR A 193 15.28 5.96 -7.65
C THR A 193 16.25 6.99 -8.22
N ALA A 194 17.36 6.56 -8.82
CA ALA A 194 18.34 7.47 -9.42
C ALA A 194 17.76 8.25 -10.60
N VAL A 195 16.96 7.62 -11.46
CA VAL A 195 16.25 8.28 -12.57
C VAL A 195 15.28 9.35 -12.05
N THR A 196 14.47 9.02 -11.04
CA THR A 196 13.51 9.96 -10.45
C THR A 196 14.24 11.14 -9.80
N PHE A 197 15.34 10.86 -9.11
CA PHE A 197 16.16 11.87 -8.47
C PHE A 197 16.84 12.78 -9.50
N GLU A 198 17.38 12.22 -10.58
CA GLU A 198 17.97 12.98 -11.68
C GLU A 198 16.94 13.90 -12.35
N LEU A 199 15.75 13.38 -12.67
CA LEU A 199 14.67 14.19 -13.23
C LEU A 199 14.29 15.35 -12.31
N TRP A 200 14.21 15.10 -11.00
CA TRP A 200 13.94 16.15 -10.02
C TRP A 200 15.05 17.20 -9.98
N LEU A 201 16.33 16.78 -9.99
CA LEU A 201 17.46 17.70 -10.03
C LEU A 201 17.41 18.59 -11.28
N GLN A 202 17.17 18.00 -12.45
CA GLN A 202 17.06 18.73 -13.71
C GLN A 202 15.87 19.71 -13.70
N GLN A 203 14.74 19.34 -13.09
CA GLN A 203 13.59 20.23 -12.95
C GLN A 203 13.83 21.41 -12.00
N VAL A 204 14.54 21.17 -10.88
CA VAL A 204 14.74 22.18 -9.84
C VAL A 204 15.90 23.11 -10.17
N TYR A 205 17.01 22.59 -10.68
CA TYR A 205 18.24 23.36 -10.88
C TYR A 205 18.43 23.84 -12.32
N GLU A 206 17.93 23.11 -13.32
CA GLU A 206 18.15 23.40 -14.75
C GLU A 206 16.87 23.79 -15.50
N GLY A 207 15.70 23.75 -14.84
CA GLY A 207 14.41 24.08 -15.46
C GLY A 207 13.99 23.15 -16.60
N LYS A 208 14.64 21.99 -16.76
CA LYS A 208 14.29 21.02 -17.82
C LYS A 208 13.10 20.15 -17.43
N TYR A 209 12.41 19.59 -18.42
CA TYR A 209 11.29 18.64 -18.26
C TYR A 209 10.05 19.19 -17.54
N ARG A 210 9.98 20.50 -17.27
CA ARG A 210 8.82 21.17 -16.69
C ARG A 210 8.31 22.20 -17.67
N GLU A 211 7.21 21.90 -18.36
CA GLU A 211 6.54 22.88 -19.21
C GLU A 211 5.69 23.82 -18.34
N GLY A 212 5.81 25.14 -18.54
CA GLY A 212 4.83 26.11 -18.04
C GLY A 212 5.07 26.77 -16.67
N ILE A 213 6.32 26.85 -16.19
CA ILE A 213 6.67 27.77 -15.08
C ILE A 213 7.83 28.65 -15.54
N SER A 214 7.47 29.70 -16.29
CA SER A 214 8.29 30.90 -16.52
C SER A 214 7.70 32.04 -15.72
#